data_AF-A0A1V4VHU9-F1
#
_entry.id   AF-A0A1V4VHU9-F1
#
_cell.length_a   1.000
_cell.length_b   1.000
_cell.length_c   1.000
_cell.angle_alpha   90.00
_cell.angle_beta   90.00
_cell.angle_gamma   90.00
#
_symmetry.space_group_name_H-M   'P 1'
#
loop_
_entity.id
_entity.type
_entity.pdbx_description
1 polymer ?
#
loop_
_entity_poly.entity_id
_entity_poly.type
_entity_poly.pdbx_seq_one_letter_code
_entity_poly.pdbx_strand_id
1 'polypeptide(L)' 'MLIHGEADLDVPVENSEILCEKYPPAQLLRVAGAAHVQSFATIGESCLQELTEFLSDI' A
#
# COMPACT_ATOMS: atom_id res chain seq x y z
N MET A 1 7.56 2.88 -0.59
CA MET A 1 6.15 2.75 -0.20
C MET A 1 5.66 1.34 -0.50
N LEU A 2 4.82 0.80 0.39
CA LEU A 2 4.07 -0.44 0.22
C LEU A 2 2.60 -0.05 0.01
N ILE A 3 1.92 -0.64 -0.97
CA ILE A 3 0.48 -0.45 -1.19
C ILE A 3 -0.16 -1.82 -1.09
N HIS A 4 -1.10 -1.99 -0.15
CA HIS A 4 -1.68 -3.30 0.16
C HIS A 4 -3.20 -3.22 0.27
N GLY A 5 -3.90 -4.17 -0.36
CA GLY A 5 -5.36 -4.26 -0.30
C GLY A 5 -5.82 -5.03 0.93
N GLU A 6 -6.79 -4.51 1.69
CA GLU A 6 -7.27 -5.16 2.92
C GLU A 6 -8.13 -6.41 2.65
N ALA A 7 -8.59 -6.61 1.42
CA ALA A 7 -9.33 -7.79 0.99
C ALA A 7 -8.45 -8.76 0.16
N ASP A 8 -7.12 -8.60 0.21
CA ASP A 8 -6.18 -9.55 -0.40
C ASP A 8 -6.23 -10.89 0.37
N LEU A 9 -6.66 -11.95 -0.31
CA LEU A 9 -6.72 -13.30 0.24
C LEU A 9 -5.48 -14.14 -0.13
N ASP A 10 -4.67 -13.66 -1.07
CA ASP A 10 -3.47 -14.33 -1.55
C ASP A 10 -2.25 -13.96 -0.68
N VAL A 11 -2.19 -12.69 -0.24
CA VAL A 11 -1.12 -12.16 0.61
C VAL A 11 -1.73 -11.41 1.79
N PRO A 12 -1.50 -11.85 3.04
CA PRO A 12 -1.99 -11.14 4.23
C PRO A 12 -1.32 -9.76 4.41
N VAL A 13 -2.08 -8.78 4.89
CA VAL A 13 -1.61 -7.40 5.14
C VAL A 13 -0.50 -7.36 6.19
N GLU A 14 -0.51 -8.30 7.13
CA GLU A 14 0.48 -8.48 8.20
C GLU A 14 1.89 -8.62 7.64
N ASN A 15 2.05 -9.19 6.44
CA ASN A 15 3.37 -9.27 5.79
C ASN A 15 3.94 -7.86 5.53
N SER A 16 3.10 -6.90 5.14
CA SER A 16 3.51 -5.52 4.89
C SER A 16 3.72 -4.75 6.20
N GLU A 17 2.93 -5.04 7.23
CA GLU A 17 3.12 -4.49 8.57
C GLU A 17 4.49 -4.89 9.14
N ILE A 18 4.84 -6.19 9.07
CA ILE A 18 6.14 -6.70 9.48
C ILE A 18 7.27 -6.02 8.71
N LEU A 19 7.10 -5.79 7.40
CA LEU A 19 8.10 -5.07 6.60
C LEU A 19 8.30 -3.63 7.09
N CYS A 20 7.23 -2.92 7.44
CA CYS A 20 7.32 -1.58 8.03
C CYS A 20 8.02 -1.58 9.40
N GLU A 21 7.80 -2.61 10.23
CA GLU A 21 8.51 -2.76 11.50
C GLU A 21 10.02 -3.00 11.29
N LYS A 22 10.39 -3.80 10.27
CA LYS A 22 11.79 -4.14 9.98
C LYS A 22 12.52 -3.07 9.18
N TYR A 23 11.80 -2.23 8.44
CA TYR A 23 12.34 -1.15 7.65
C TYR A 23 11.57 0.15 7.95
N PRO A 24 11.94 0.88 9.02
CA PRO A 24 11.22 2.07 9.49
C PRO A 24 10.98 3.18 8.45
N PRO A 25 11.82 3.36 7.41
CA PRO A 25 11.53 4.30 6.34
C PRO A 25 10.40 3.85 5.39
N ALA A 26 9.94 2.60 5.44
CA ALA A 26 8.80 2.17 4.64
C ALA A 26 7.51 2.76 5.17
N GLN A 27 6.73 3.32 4.26
CA GLN A 27 5.35 3.73 4.48
C GLN A 27 4.41 2.68 3.88
N LEU A 28 3.31 2.38 4.57
CA LEU A 28 2.28 1.42 4.14
C LEU A 28 0.96 2.15 3.90
N LEU A 29 0.49 2.12 2.66
CA LEU A 29 -0.85 2.53 2.25
C LEU A 29 -1.77 1.32 2.24
N ARG A 30 -2.80 1.32 3.10
CA ARG A 30 -3.86 0.31 3.09
C ARG A 30 -5.00 0.74 2.19
N VAL A 31 -5.51 -0.19 1.40
CA VAL A 31 -6.60 0.08 0.46
C VAL A 31 -7.79 -0.78 0.84
N ALA A 32 -8.78 -0.16 1.49
CA ALA A 32 -9.99 -0.82 1.95
C ALA A 32 -10.73 -1.48 0.78
N GLY A 33 -11.06 -2.78 0.93
CA GLY A 33 -11.81 -3.54 -0.06
C GLY A 33 -11.04 -3.92 -1.33
N ALA A 34 -9.77 -3.52 -1.49
CA ALA A 34 -8.96 -3.97 -2.62
C ALA A 34 -8.46 -5.40 -2.41
N ALA A 35 -8.57 -6.21 -3.47
CA ALA A 35 -7.98 -7.54 -3.55
C ALA A 35 -6.57 -7.49 -4.17
N HIS A 36 -5.96 -8.66 -4.36
CA HIS A 36 -4.64 -8.79 -4.98
C HIS A 36 -4.59 -8.09 -6.35
N VAL A 37 -3.62 -7.19 -6.53
CA VAL A 37 -3.41 -6.42 -7.78
C VAL A 37 -4.59 -5.51 -8.16
N GLN A 38 -5.44 -5.10 -7.21
CA GLN A 38 -6.60 -4.22 -7.49
C GLN A 38 -6.57 -2.86 -6.80
N SER A 39 -5.52 -2.52 -6.06
CA SER A 39 -5.43 -1.23 -5.35
C SER A 39 -5.67 -0.02 -6.26
N PHE A 40 -5.08 0.01 -7.47
CA PHE A 40 -5.31 1.11 -8.41
C PHE A 40 -6.75 1.18 -8.94
N ALA A 41 -7.41 0.04 -9.16
CA ALA A 41 -8.81 0.03 -9.57
C ALA A 41 -9.74 0.55 -8.46
N THR A 42 -9.35 0.38 -7.20
CA THR A 42 -10.14 0.82 -6.04
C THR A 42 -9.94 2.31 -5.71
N ILE A 43 -8.70 2.80 -5.73
CA ILE A 43 -8.38 4.17 -5.28
C ILE A 43 -7.82 5.10 -6.38
N GLY A 44 -7.69 4.61 -7.62
CA GLY A 44 -7.47 5.42 -8.82
C GLY A 44 -6.44 6.55 -8.67
N GLU A 45 -6.89 7.78 -8.89
CA GLU A 45 -6.06 8.99 -8.81
C GLU A 45 -5.47 9.25 -7.42
N SER A 46 -6.15 8.86 -6.35
CA SER A 46 -5.59 8.96 -4.98
C SER A 46 -4.32 8.11 -4.83
N CYS A 47 -4.24 6.97 -5.52
CA CYS A 47 -3.01 6.16 -5.54
C CYS A 47 -1.83 6.93 -6.15
N LEU A 48 -2.08 7.69 -7.23
CA LEU A 48 -1.05 8.49 -7.88
C LEU A 48 -0.62 9.68 -7.02
N GLN A 49 -1.55 10.27 -6.27
CA GLN A 49 -1.23 11.33 -5.33
C GLN A 49 -0.30 10.84 -4.22
N GLU A 50 -0.65 9.74 -3.55
CA GLU A 50 0.17 9.11 -2.51
C GLU A 50 1.57 8.73 -3.03
N LEU A 51 1.65 8.21 -4.26
CA LEU A 51 2.93 7.92 -4.93
C LEU A 51 3.75 9.20 -5.18
N THR A 52 3.10 10.28 -5.61
CA THR A 52 3.76 11.54 -5.90
C THR A 52 4.29 12.19 -4.62
N GLU A 53 3.51 12.18 -3.55
CA GLU A 53 3.92 12.67 -2.24
C GLU A 53 5.11 11.85 -1.71
N PHE A 54 5.01 10.52 -1.72
CA PHE A 54 6.10 9.63 -1.32
C PHE A 54 7.41 9.88 -2.11
N LEU A 55 7.32 10.11 -3.42
CA LEU A 55 8.50 10.35 -4.27
C LEU A 55 9.08 11.76 -4.12
N SER A 56 8.28 12.73 -3.67
CA SER A 56 8.73 14.11 -3.47
C SER A 56 9.53 14.28 -2.17
N ASP A 57 9.36 13.36 -1.22
CA ASP A 57 10.05 13.34 0.07
C ASP A 57 11.40 12.58 0.05
N ILE A 58 11.88 12.16 -1.14
CA ILE A 58 13.17 11.47 -1.36
C ILE A 58 14.25 12.45 -1.80
#